data_AF-A0A418ENE3-F1
#
_entry.id   AF-A0A418ENE3-F1
#
_cell.length_a   1.000
_cell.length_b   1.000
_cell.length_c   1.000
_cell.angle_alpha   90.00
_cell.angle_beta   90.00
_cell.angle_gamma   90.00
#
_symmetry.space_group_name_H-M   'P 1'
#
loop_
_entity.id
_entity.type
_entity.pdbx_description
1 polymer ?
#
loop_
_entity_poly.entity_id
_entity_poly.type
_entity_poly.pdbx_seq_one_letter_code
_entity_poly.pdbx_strand_id
1 'polypeptide(L)'
;AWKPQPTLLFSTFLRHAAENNVRQVSLASDFFLVHACMSSTTDCSTSHFSIAQVSLKQGMQNGVVTYRILVPPLTDQSYILDILRKHGVEFGTMRPSWLKRSLPMLLTAIPLIYLALTYRMLQGLVGGGGGKDGVAKDGITRGKLKSSSTQQRISFADIAGIDNAKLELEEIVDFLKHPTRYDAIGAKMPKVLDPALLRPGRFDRHVFVGLPDAAGREAILRVHTKRIRLDASVSLAALAGHPQLEGASGAALACLVNEAALMAVRTNDTVAKMKHFELAVARAAASATSDIQYQ
;
A
#
# COMPACT_ATOMS: atom_id res chain seq x y z
N ALA A 1 -35.97 -10.20 14.33
CA ALA A 1 -35.66 -9.93 15.75
C ALA A 1 -35.73 -11.24 16.53
N TRP A 2 -34.63 -11.66 17.14
CA TRP A 2 -34.56 -12.89 17.94
C TRP A 2 -35.30 -12.64 19.27
N LYS A 3 -36.50 -13.19 19.44
CA LYS A 3 -37.17 -13.12 20.74
C LYS A 3 -36.55 -14.18 21.65
N PRO A 4 -35.99 -13.81 22.82
CA PRO A 4 -35.47 -14.77 23.77
C PRO A 4 -36.60 -15.71 24.23
N GLN A 5 -36.45 -17.00 23.95
CA GLN A 5 -37.38 -18.05 24.39
C GLN A 5 -37.03 -18.45 25.83
N PRO A 6 -38.01 -18.74 26.70
CA PRO A 6 -37.74 -19.22 28.05
C PRO A 6 -36.96 -20.52 28.02
N THR A 7 -35.92 -20.61 28.84
CA THR A 7 -35.07 -21.81 28.94
C THR A 7 -35.56 -22.72 30.06
N LEU A 8 -35.69 -24.01 29.76
CA LEU A 8 -36.08 -25.04 30.73
C LEU A 8 -34.91 -26.01 30.96
N LEU A 9 -34.70 -26.46 32.20
CA LEU A 9 -33.72 -27.49 32.54
C LEU A 9 -34.06 -28.83 31.87
N PHE A 10 -33.03 -29.58 31.48
CA PHE A 10 -33.23 -30.87 30.82
C PHE A 10 -33.92 -31.91 31.72
N SER A 11 -33.63 -31.91 33.03
CA SER A 11 -34.26 -32.81 34.00
C SER A 11 -35.75 -32.53 34.20
N THR A 12 -36.14 -31.25 34.24
CA THR A 12 -37.55 -30.86 34.38
C THR A 12 -38.34 -31.19 33.11
N PHE A 13 -37.69 -31.12 31.94
CA PHE A 13 -38.27 -31.61 30.69
C PHE A 13 -38.58 -33.12 30.74
N LEU A 14 -37.63 -33.95 31.19
CA LEU A 14 -37.85 -35.40 31.28
C LEU A 14 -39.05 -35.74 32.16
N ARG A 15 -39.24 -35.00 33.26
CA ARG A 15 -40.41 -35.15 34.14
C ARG A 15 -41.72 -34.82 33.41
N HIS A 16 -41.77 -33.70 32.70
CA HIS A 16 -42.97 -33.31 31.94
C HIS A 16 -43.24 -34.22 30.72
N ALA A 17 -42.19 -34.78 30.12
CA ALA A 17 -42.34 -35.79 29.07
C ALA A 17 -42.93 -37.10 29.63
N ALA A 18 -42.52 -37.51 30.83
CA ALA A 18 -43.10 -38.67 31.52
C ALA A 18 -44.57 -38.47 31.90
N GLU A 19 -44.96 -37.23 32.21
CA GLU A 19 -46.34 -36.84 32.56
C GLU A 19 -47.25 -36.58 31.33
N ASN A 20 -46.80 -36.89 30.11
CA ASN A 20 -47.53 -36.65 28.84
C ASN A 20 -47.93 -35.18 28.57
N ASN A 21 -47.26 -34.22 29.21
CA ASN A 21 -47.54 -32.79 29.07
C ASN A 21 -46.89 -32.16 27.81
N VAL A 22 -46.09 -32.93 27.08
CA VAL A 22 -45.37 -32.50 25.88
C VAL A 22 -46.05 -33.05 24.63
N ARG A 23 -46.44 -32.17 23.71
CA ARG A 23 -47.12 -32.57 22.47
C ARG A 23 -46.17 -32.75 21.30
N GLN A 24 -45.20 -31.85 21.16
CA GLN A 24 -44.28 -31.87 20.02
C GLN A 24 -42.88 -31.40 20.43
N VAL A 25 -41.86 -32.07 19.91
CA VAL A 25 -40.45 -31.67 20.10
C VAL A 25 -39.78 -31.47 18.75
N SER A 26 -39.22 -30.28 18.54
CA SER A 26 -38.39 -29.96 17.40
C SER A 26 -36.91 -30.09 17.75
N LEU A 27 -36.20 -30.96 17.03
CA LEU A 27 -34.80 -31.28 17.28
C LEU A 27 -33.89 -30.37 16.44
N ALA A 28 -32.92 -29.71 17.08
CA ALA A 28 -31.77 -29.06 16.46
C ALA A 28 -30.47 -29.70 16.96
N SER A 29 -29.31 -29.37 16.36
CA SER A 29 -28.03 -30.00 16.72
C SER A 29 -27.60 -29.76 18.16
N ASP A 30 -27.93 -28.58 18.72
CA ASP A 30 -27.37 -28.12 20.00
C ASP A 30 -28.46 -27.81 21.06
N PHE A 31 -29.73 -27.85 20.66
CA PHE A 31 -30.85 -27.54 21.52
C PHE A 31 -32.15 -28.19 21.03
N PHE A 32 -33.11 -28.36 21.92
CA PHE A 32 -34.47 -28.77 21.57
C PHE A 32 -35.44 -27.60 21.75
N LEU A 33 -36.45 -27.56 20.88
CA LEU A 33 -37.61 -26.69 21.07
C LEU A 33 -38.81 -27.56 21.40
N VAL A 34 -39.41 -27.31 22.56
CA VAL A 34 -40.51 -28.12 23.07
C VAL A 34 -41.78 -27.30 23.07
N HIS A 35 -42.83 -27.85 22.45
CA HIS A 35 -44.17 -27.29 22.45
C HIS A 35 -45.01 -28.04 23.50
N ALA A 36 -45.30 -27.36 24.60
CA ALA A 36 -46.15 -27.87 25.66
C ALA A 36 -47.47 -27.09 25.72
N CYS A 37 -48.56 -27.80 26.02
CA CYS A 37 -49.86 -27.20 26.26
C CYS A 37 -49.98 -26.94 27.75
N MET A 38 -50.15 -25.69 28.19
CA MET A 38 -50.44 -25.42 29.60
C MET A 38 -51.86 -25.91 29.90
N SER A 39 -52.00 -27.03 30.60
CA SER A 39 -53.17 -27.27 31.45
C SER A 39 -52.89 -26.62 32.79
N SER A 40 -53.78 -25.72 33.20
CA SER A 40 -53.76 -25.07 34.51
C SER A 40 -53.63 -26.09 35.64
N THR A 41 -52.91 -25.65 36.70
CA THR A 41 -52.89 -26.19 38.07
C THR A 41 -52.32 -27.58 38.29
N THR A 42 -51.11 -27.66 38.85
CA THR A 42 -50.86 -28.26 40.18
C THR A 42 -49.48 -27.83 40.70
N ASP A 43 -49.42 -27.53 41.99
CA ASP A 43 -48.30 -26.95 42.73
C ASP A 43 -46.98 -27.72 42.61
N CYS A 44 -45.91 -27.01 42.25
CA CYS A 44 -44.54 -27.51 42.37
C CYS A 44 -43.88 -26.91 43.62
N SER A 45 -44.24 -27.44 44.79
CA SER A 45 -43.44 -27.27 46.01
C SER A 45 -42.31 -28.29 45.99
N THR A 46 -41.11 -27.88 45.57
CA THR A 46 -39.86 -28.35 46.20
C THR A 46 -38.78 -27.28 45.97
N SER A 47 -38.20 -26.86 47.09
CA SER A 47 -37.30 -25.74 47.26
C SER A 47 -35.87 -26.01 46.75
N HIS A 48 -35.21 -24.90 46.36
CA HIS A 48 -33.78 -24.73 46.06
C HIS A 48 -33.21 -25.28 44.74
N PHE A 49 -33.34 -24.49 43.66
CA PHE A 49 -32.14 -24.05 42.92
C PHE A 49 -32.43 -22.73 42.20
N SER A 50 -31.86 -21.64 42.71
CA SER A 50 -31.95 -20.29 42.16
C SER A 50 -30.90 -20.15 41.04
N ILE A 51 -31.37 -20.18 39.79
CA ILE A 51 -30.68 -19.50 38.68
C ILE A 51 -31.59 -18.36 38.28
N ALA A 52 -31.06 -17.15 38.42
CA ALA A 52 -31.66 -15.86 38.12
C ALA A 52 -32.91 -15.90 37.23
N GLN A 53 -34.02 -15.40 37.78
CA GLN A 53 -35.24 -15.10 37.04
C GLN A 53 -34.92 -14.14 35.89
N VAL A 54 -34.67 -14.66 34.70
CA VAL A 54 -34.87 -13.89 33.48
C VAL A 54 -36.36 -13.97 33.21
N SER A 55 -37.08 -12.94 33.67
CA SER A 55 -38.47 -12.69 33.29
C SER A 55 -38.52 -12.46 31.77
N LEU A 56 -38.87 -13.52 31.02
CA LEU A 56 -38.99 -13.49 29.57
C LEU A 56 -40.46 -13.46 29.20
N LYS A 57 -40.89 -12.34 28.60
CA LYS A 57 -42.23 -12.16 28.03
C LYS A 57 -42.58 -13.35 27.12
N GLN A 58 -43.55 -14.15 27.57
CA GLN A 58 -44.10 -15.30 26.86
C GLN A 58 -44.54 -14.90 25.46
N GLY A 59 -43.97 -15.53 24.43
CA GLY A 59 -44.52 -15.52 23.09
C GLY A 59 -45.73 -16.45 23.02
N MET A 60 -46.87 -16.00 23.50
CA MET A 60 -48.12 -16.76 23.50
C MET A 60 -48.76 -16.69 22.12
N GLN A 61 -48.87 -17.82 21.42
CA GLN A 61 -49.77 -17.99 20.27
C GLN A 61 -50.57 -19.27 20.47
N ASN A 62 -51.90 -19.15 20.54
CA ASN A 62 -52.87 -20.25 20.62
C ASN A 62 -52.66 -21.27 21.77
N GLY A 63 -52.32 -20.83 22.98
CA GLY A 63 -52.22 -21.70 24.17
C GLY A 63 -51.01 -22.64 24.22
N VAL A 64 -50.10 -22.56 23.24
CA VAL A 64 -48.87 -23.36 23.17
C VAL A 64 -47.68 -22.51 23.57
N VAL A 65 -46.93 -22.95 24.57
CA VAL A 65 -45.67 -22.31 25.00
C VAL A 65 -44.50 -23.08 24.42
N THR A 66 -43.51 -22.35 23.88
CA THR A 66 -42.30 -22.94 23.30
C THR A 66 -41.12 -22.72 24.25
N TYR A 67 -40.49 -23.81 24.71
CA TYR A 67 -39.30 -23.77 25.57
C TYR A 67 -38.05 -24.12 24.77
N ARG A 68 -36.94 -23.42 25.01
CA ARG A 68 -35.61 -23.78 24.47
C ARG A 68 -34.83 -24.57 25.53
N ILE A 69 -34.37 -25.76 25.18
CA ILE A 69 -33.63 -26.64 26.11
C ILE A 69 -32.20 -26.80 25.60
N LEU A 70 -31.21 -26.51 26.44
CA LEU A 70 -29.81 -26.86 26.18
C LEU A 70 -29.57 -28.32 26.56
N VAL A 71 -29.02 -29.10 25.65
CA VAL A 71 -28.69 -30.51 25.89
C VAL A 71 -27.26 -30.60 26.43
N PRO A 72 -27.02 -31.32 27.54
CA PRO A 72 -25.66 -31.59 27.98
C PRO A 72 -24.89 -32.36 26.90
N PRO A 73 -23.66 -31.97 26.55
CA PRO A 73 -22.93 -32.49 25.38
C PRO A 73 -22.54 -33.98 25.46
N LEU A 74 -22.75 -34.63 26.60
CA LEU A 74 -22.44 -36.04 26.86
C LEU A 74 -23.67 -36.98 26.79
N THR A 75 -24.83 -36.47 26.38
CA THR A 75 -26.05 -37.28 26.33
C THR A 75 -26.18 -37.98 24.98
N ASP A 76 -26.19 -39.31 24.98
CA ASP A 76 -26.43 -40.09 23.76
C ASP A 76 -27.80 -39.75 23.17
N GLN A 77 -27.79 -39.29 21.91
CA GLN A 77 -28.99 -38.82 21.21
C GLN A 77 -30.03 -39.93 21.03
N SER A 78 -29.60 -41.19 21.05
CA SER A 78 -30.45 -42.40 21.00
C SER A 78 -31.32 -42.56 22.26
N TYR A 79 -30.78 -42.28 23.45
CA TYR A 79 -31.50 -42.40 24.73
C TYR A 79 -32.70 -41.47 24.80
N ILE A 80 -32.53 -40.24 24.30
CA ILE A 80 -33.57 -39.21 24.29
C ILE A 80 -34.70 -39.60 23.34
N LEU A 81 -34.36 -40.11 22.15
CA LEU A 81 -35.34 -40.55 21.17
C LEU A 81 -36.16 -41.74 21.67
N ASP A 82 -35.55 -42.65 22.43
CA ASP A 82 -36.23 -43.82 22.98
C ASP A 82 -37.26 -43.43 24.05
N ILE A 83 -36.90 -42.49 24.94
CA ILE A 83 -37.82 -41.93 25.94
C ILE A 83 -39.00 -41.22 25.29
N LEU A 84 -38.74 -40.41 24.26
CA LEU A 84 -39.79 -39.66 23.56
C LEU A 84 -40.74 -40.59 22.80
N ARG A 85 -40.21 -41.63 22.17
CA ARG A 85 -40.99 -42.67 21.49
C ARG A 85 -41.88 -43.44 22.48
N LYS A 86 -41.33 -43.81 23.64
CA LYS A 86 -42.07 -44.53 24.69
C LYS A 86 -43.28 -43.76 25.21
N HIS A 87 -43.22 -42.43 25.20
CA HIS A 87 -44.30 -41.54 25.66
C HIS A 87 -45.12 -40.94 24.50
N GLY A 88 -44.97 -41.46 23.28
CA GLY A 88 -45.81 -41.08 22.14
C GLY A 88 -45.65 -39.63 21.68
N VAL A 89 -44.51 -38.99 21.95
CA VAL A 89 -44.28 -37.57 21.60
C VAL A 89 -43.87 -37.45 20.13
N GLU A 90 -44.60 -36.65 19.35
CA GLU A 90 -44.27 -36.39 17.95
C GLU A 90 -43.00 -35.54 17.85
N PHE A 91 -42.00 -36.01 17.10
CA PHE A 91 -40.75 -35.29 16.89
C PHE A 91 -40.55 -34.90 15.42
N GLY A 92 -40.08 -33.67 15.21
CA GLY A 92 -39.72 -33.13 13.90
C GLY A 92 -38.29 -32.60 13.89
N THR A 93 -37.61 -32.68 12.75
CA THR A 93 -36.30 -32.04 12.57
C THR A 93 -36.49 -30.69 11.92
N MET A 94 -35.90 -29.63 12.49
CA MET A 94 -35.86 -28.35 11.79
C MET A 94 -34.86 -28.45 10.62
N ARG A 95 -35.36 -28.49 9.38
CA ARG A 95 -34.49 -28.46 8.19
C ARG A 95 -33.76 -27.11 8.19
N PRO A 96 -32.42 -27.09 8.22
CA PRO A 96 -31.69 -25.82 8.17
C PRO A 96 -32.10 -25.08 6.90
N SER A 97 -32.35 -23.77 7.01
CA SER A 97 -32.65 -22.93 5.86
C SER A 97 -31.58 -23.10 4.79
N TRP A 98 -31.97 -23.15 3.51
CA TRP A 98 -31.05 -23.41 2.40
C TRP A 98 -29.80 -22.51 2.45
N LEU A 99 -29.98 -21.24 2.86
CA LEU A 99 -28.91 -20.27 3.07
C LEU A 99 -27.86 -20.74 4.09
N LYS A 100 -28.28 -21.32 5.22
CA LYS A 100 -27.35 -21.85 6.24
C LYS A 100 -26.65 -23.13 5.76
N ARG A 101 -27.29 -23.89 4.88
CA ARG A 101 -26.69 -25.08 4.26
C ARG A 101 -25.66 -24.71 3.19
N SER A 102 -25.88 -23.66 2.42
CA SER A 102 -24.97 -23.26 1.32
C SER A 102 -23.82 -22.36 1.77
N LEU A 103 -24.00 -21.57 2.85
CA LEU A 103 -22.99 -20.63 3.33
C LEU A 103 -21.59 -21.25 3.58
N PRO A 104 -21.42 -22.41 4.25
CA PRO A 104 -20.08 -22.99 4.43
C PRO A 104 -19.46 -23.45 3.11
N MET A 105 -20.28 -23.91 2.16
CA MET A 105 -19.83 -24.31 0.83
C MET A 105 -19.38 -23.11 -0.01
N LEU A 106 -20.02 -21.95 0.16
CA LEU A 106 -19.61 -20.70 -0.47
C LEU A 106 -18.31 -20.17 0.15
N LEU A 107 -18.21 -20.15 1.49
CA LEU A 107 -17.04 -19.66 2.21
C LEU A 107 -15.77 -20.45 1.87
N THR A 108 -15.91 -21.77 1.69
CA THR A 108 -14.81 -22.66 1.27
C THR A 108 -14.47 -22.53 -0.21
N ALA A 109 -15.43 -22.14 -1.07
CA ALA A 109 -15.20 -21.93 -2.49
C ALA A 109 -14.46 -20.61 -2.81
N ILE A 110 -14.61 -19.56 -2.00
CA ILE A 110 -13.95 -18.25 -2.20
C ILE A 110 -12.42 -18.38 -2.41
N PRO A 111 -11.64 -19.05 -1.54
CA PRO A 111 -10.20 -19.18 -1.74
C PRO A 111 -9.84 -19.99 -2.99
N LEU A 112 -10.63 -21.01 -3.35
CA LEU A 112 -10.44 -21.80 -4.58
C LEU A 112 -10.72 -20.98 -5.84
N ILE A 113 -11.76 -20.15 -5.83
CA ILE A 113 -12.11 -19.24 -6.94
C ILE A 113 -11.02 -18.17 -7.09
N TYR A 114 -10.51 -17.62 -5.98
CA TYR A 114 -9.42 -16.65 -6.00
C TYR A 114 -8.12 -17.26 -6.58
N LEU A 115 -7.78 -18.49 -6.18
CA LEU A 115 -6.63 -19.22 -6.73
C LEU A 115 -6.81 -19.51 -8.23
N ALA A 116 -7.99 -19.97 -8.64
CA ALA A 116 -8.29 -20.23 -10.06
C ALA A 116 -8.25 -18.94 -10.90
N LEU A 117 -8.74 -17.82 -10.36
CA LEU A 117 -8.73 -16.52 -11.04
C LEU A 117 -7.31 -15.96 -11.19
N THR A 118 -6.51 -16.03 -10.13
CA THR A 118 -5.10 -15.58 -10.16
C THR A 118 -4.25 -16.48 -11.06
N TYR A 119 -4.50 -17.80 -11.03
CA TYR A 119 -3.86 -18.76 -11.94
C TYR A 119 -4.22 -18.49 -13.40
N ARG A 120 -5.51 -18.24 -13.71
CA ARG A 120 -5.95 -17.87 -15.08
C ARG A 120 -5.37 -16.54 -15.54
N MET A 121 -5.19 -15.57 -14.64
CA MET A 121 -4.57 -14.29 -14.96
C MET A 121 -3.06 -14.45 -15.21
N LEU A 122 -2.37 -15.29 -14.43
CA LEU A 122 -0.94 -15.56 -14.59
C LEU A 122 -0.62 -16.32 -15.89
N GLN A 123 -1.50 -17.23 -16.31
CA GLN A 123 -1.39 -17.89 -17.61
C GLN A 123 -1.40 -16.91 -18.79
N GLY A 124 -2.03 -15.74 -18.65
CA GLY A 124 -2.02 -14.68 -19.68
C GLY A 124 -0.71 -13.88 -19.78
N LEU A 125 0.19 -13.97 -18.79
CA LEU A 125 1.42 -13.17 -18.73
C LEU A 125 2.69 -13.96 -19.09
N VAL A 126 2.70 -15.29 -18.87
CA VAL A 126 3.93 -16.11 -18.98
C VAL A 126 3.95 -17.02 -20.23
N GLY A 127 2.82 -17.25 -20.91
CA GLY A 127 2.75 -18.19 -22.03
C GLY A 127 2.05 -17.63 -23.26
N GLY A 128 2.81 -17.05 -24.19
CA GLY A 128 2.30 -16.77 -25.52
C GLY A 128 2.17 -18.05 -26.37
N GLY A 129 0.93 -18.44 -26.71
CA GLY A 129 0.64 -19.24 -27.90
C GLY A 129 -0.32 -20.43 -27.76
N GLY A 130 -1.57 -20.23 -28.22
CA GLY A 130 -2.47 -21.23 -28.85
C GLY A 130 -3.31 -22.11 -27.90
N GLY A 131 -4.63 -22.27 -28.04
CA GLY A 131 -5.61 -21.85 -29.05
C GLY A 131 -6.78 -22.86 -29.07
N LYS A 132 -8.02 -22.36 -28.92
CA LYS A 132 -9.38 -22.91 -29.22
C LYS A 132 -10.33 -22.31 -28.17
N ASP A 133 -11.16 -21.31 -28.43
CA ASP A 133 -11.97 -21.03 -29.61
C ASP A 133 -12.06 -19.53 -29.87
N GLY A 134 -11.90 -19.15 -31.14
CA GLY A 134 -11.94 -17.75 -31.57
C GLY A 134 -13.35 -17.25 -31.78
N VAL A 135 -13.60 -16.01 -31.33
CA VAL A 135 -14.50 -15.07 -32.01
C VAL A 135 -13.90 -13.68 -31.88
N ALA A 136 -13.71 -13.05 -33.03
CA ALA A 136 -13.16 -11.73 -33.23
C ALA A 136 -14.04 -10.63 -32.61
N LYS A 137 -13.41 -9.53 -32.18
CA LYS A 137 -13.59 -8.19 -32.79
C LYS A 137 -13.05 -7.08 -31.89
N ASP A 138 -12.50 -6.10 -32.60
CA ASP A 138 -12.33 -4.70 -32.21
C ASP A 138 -11.06 -4.30 -31.45
N GLY A 139 -10.11 -3.81 -32.24
CA GLY A 139 -9.53 -2.50 -31.96
C GLY A 139 -8.37 -2.45 -30.97
N ILE A 140 -7.43 -3.40 -31.01
CA ILE A 140 -6.17 -3.26 -30.28
C ILE A 140 -5.28 -2.28 -31.05
N THR A 141 -5.40 -1.00 -30.72
CA THR A 141 -4.29 -0.05 -30.79
C THR A 141 -3.06 -0.73 -30.20
N ARG A 142 -1.98 -0.75 -30.98
CA ARG A 142 -0.67 -1.29 -30.63
C ARG A 142 -0.24 -0.84 -29.23
N GLY A 143 -0.50 -1.68 -28.23
CA GLY A 143 -0.03 -1.55 -26.86
C GLY A 143 1.41 -2.00 -26.77
N LYS A 144 2.31 -1.09 -27.15
CA LYS A 144 3.74 -1.08 -26.83
C LYS A 144 4.02 -1.75 -25.48
N LEU A 145 4.96 -2.69 -25.46
CA LEU A 145 5.59 -3.20 -24.25
C LEU A 145 5.83 -2.05 -23.25
N LYS A 146 5.18 -2.07 -22.09
CA LYS A 146 5.64 -1.29 -20.94
C LYS A 146 6.84 -2.01 -20.31
N SER A 147 7.94 -2.03 -21.06
CA SER A 147 9.24 -1.78 -20.45
C SER A 147 9.26 -0.29 -20.14
N SER A 148 8.77 0.06 -18.96
CA SER A 148 8.79 1.43 -18.47
C SER A 148 8.89 1.37 -16.97
N SER A 149 10.08 1.68 -16.48
CA SER A 149 10.32 2.34 -15.21
C SER A 149 9.10 3.16 -14.77
N THR A 150 8.21 2.59 -13.96
CA THR A 150 7.23 3.38 -13.24
C THR A 150 8.05 4.17 -12.23
N GLN A 151 8.40 5.40 -12.57
CA GLN A 151 8.96 6.35 -11.61
C GLN A 151 7.93 6.48 -10.48
N GLN A 152 8.18 5.76 -9.39
CA GLN A 152 7.41 5.88 -8.18
C GLN A 152 7.71 7.28 -7.63
N ARG A 153 6.78 8.21 -7.83
CA ARG A 153 6.88 9.57 -7.30
C ARG A 153 6.65 9.48 -5.80
N ILE A 154 7.72 9.41 -5.03
CA ILE A 154 7.70 9.52 -3.57
C ILE A 154 7.67 11.01 -3.19
N SER A 155 6.83 11.35 -2.21
CA SER A 155 6.68 12.72 -1.70
C SER A 155 7.15 12.82 -0.24
N PHE A 156 7.42 14.03 0.23
CA PHE A 156 7.77 14.26 1.65
C PHE A 156 6.64 13.89 2.63
N ALA A 157 5.42 13.65 2.16
CA ALA A 157 4.31 13.17 2.98
C ALA A 157 4.44 11.66 3.30
N ASP A 158 5.22 10.92 2.50
CA ASP A 158 5.34 9.46 2.60
C ASP A 158 6.47 9.02 3.56
N ILE A 159 7.18 9.97 4.19
CA ILE A 159 8.30 9.72 5.09
C ILE A 159 7.81 9.74 6.54
N ALA A 160 7.84 8.59 7.23
CA ALA A 160 7.50 8.49 8.64
C ALA A 160 8.73 8.59 9.56
N GLY A 161 8.60 9.32 10.67
CA GLY A 161 9.48 9.23 11.85
C GLY A 161 10.83 9.95 11.76
N ILE A 162 11.05 10.81 10.76
CA ILE A 162 12.21 11.73 10.72
C ILE A 162 11.71 13.14 10.42
N ASP A 163 11.11 13.75 11.43
CA ASP A 163 10.54 15.10 11.29
C ASP A 163 11.65 16.17 11.35
N ASN A 164 12.67 15.95 12.19
CA ASN A 164 13.80 16.89 12.31
C ASN A 164 14.61 16.99 11.00
N ALA A 165 15.04 15.85 10.42
CA ALA A 165 15.80 15.91 9.17
C ALA A 165 14.93 16.27 7.95
N LYS A 166 13.60 16.10 8.04
CA LYS A 166 12.68 16.62 7.01
C LYS A 166 12.66 18.14 7.01
N LEU A 167 12.66 18.78 8.18
CA LEU A 167 12.74 20.25 8.30
C LEU A 167 14.05 20.79 7.73
N GLU A 168 15.19 20.17 8.05
CA GLU A 168 16.50 20.55 7.50
C GLU A 168 16.52 20.46 5.97
N LEU A 169 15.90 19.41 5.41
CA LEU A 169 15.83 19.24 3.96
C LEU A 169 14.82 20.20 3.30
N GLU A 170 13.71 20.51 3.96
CA GLU A 170 12.75 21.51 3.50
C GLU A 170 13.40 22.90 3.39
N GLU A 171 14.26 23.26 4.34
CA GLU A 171 15.06 24.50 4.27
C GLU A 171 16.02 24.50 3.06
N ILE A 172 16.72 23.40 2.80
CA ILE A 172 17.59 23.27 1.63
C ILE A 172 16.77 23.37 0.34
N VAL A 173 15.60 22.74 0.28
CA VAL A 173 14.71 22.80 -0.89
C VAL A 173 14.16 24.21 -1.08
N ASP A 174 13.82 24.93 -0.01
CA ASP A 174 13.38 26.32 -0.07
C ASP A 174 14.51 27.23 -0.59
N PHE A 175 15.73 27.02 -0.11
CA PHE A 175 16.94 27.67 -0.62
C PHE A 175 17.13 27.44 -2.12
N LEU A 176 17.01 26.20 -2.58
CA LEU A 176 17.19 25.85 -4.00
C LEU A 176 16.07 26.40 -4.89
N LYS A 177 14.85 26.56 -4.38
CA LYS A 177 13.73 27.16 -5.12
C LYS A 177 13.81 28.69 -5.17
N HIS A 178 14.30 29.31 -4.11
CA HIS A 178 14.30 30.76 -3.93
C HIS A 178 15.69 31.31 -3.53
N PRO A 179 16.75 31.06 -4.32
CA PRO A 179 18.11 31.45 -3.94
C PRO A 179 18.25 32.96 -3.74
N THR A 180 17.54 33.76 -4.54
CA THR A 180 17.55 35.22 -4.47
C THR A 180 17.12 35.77 -3.11
N ARG A 181 16.23 35.09 -2.38
CA ARG A 181 15.77 35.50 -1.04
C ARG A 181 16.89 35.35 -0.01
N TYR A 182 17.68 34.30 -0.13
CA TYR A 182 18.80 34.01 0.78
C TYR A 182 20.04 34.84 0.42
N ASP A 183 20.30 35.06 -0.86
CA ASP A 183 21.37 35.94 -1.34
C ASP A 183 21.18 37.38 -0.86
N ALA A 184 19.94 37.88 -0.84
CA ALA A 184 19.62 39.24 -0.40
C ALA A 184 20.01 39.52 1.07
N ILE A 185 20.07 38.47 1.90
CA ILE A 185 20.46 38.54 3.32
C ILE A 185 21.85 37.93 3.57
N GLY A 186 22.56 37.49 2.52
CA GLY A 186 23.88 36.86 2.62
C GLY A 186 23.88 35.46 3.25
N ALA A 187 22.73 34.81 3.34
CA ALA A 187 22.60 33.47 3.91
C ALA A 187 23.17 32.42 2.94
N LYS A 188 23.94 31.47 3.47
CA LYS A 188 24.60 30.40 2.69
C LYS A 188 23.92 29.06 2.93
N MET A 189 23.95 28.20 1.93
CA MET A 189 23.44 26.84 2.02
C MET A 189 24.15 26.04 3.14
N PRO A 190 23.41 25.30 3.98
CA PRO A 190 24.00 24.41 4.98
C PRO A 190 24.72 23.22 4.31
N LYS A 191 25.91 22.85 4.84
CA LYS A 191 26.85 21.94 4.18
C LYS A 191 26.68 20.45 4.53
N VAL A 192 25.95 20.12 5.59
CA VAL A 192 25.89 18.75 6.12
C VAL A 192 24.44 18.34 6.31
N LEU A 193 24.09 17.18 5.76
CA LEU A 193 22.80 16.52 5.97
C LEU A 193 22.88 15.64 7.23
N ASP A 194 21.77 15.53 7.97
CA ASP A 194 21.68 14.63 9.13
C ASP A 194 22.09 13.18 8.75
N PRO A 195 23.06 12.56 9.44
CA PRO A 195 23.46 11.17 9.20
C PRO A 195 22.32 10.15 9.34
N ALA A 196 21.21 10.49 10.02
CA ALA A 196 20.02 9.64 10.08
C ALA A 196 19.38 9.40 8.69
N LEU A 197 19.60 10.30 7.73
CA LEU A 197 19.13 10.21 6.35
C LEU A 197 19.91 9.20 5.51
N LEU A 198 21.14 8.85 5.92
CA LEU A 198 22.03 7.93 5.21
C LEU A 198 21.85 6.46 5.64
N ARG A 199 20.91 6.17 6.54
CA ARG A 199 20.60 4.79 6.96
C ARG A 199 19.89 4.04 5.82
N PRO A 200 20.13 2.72 5.69
CA PRO A 200 19.45 1.87 4.71
C PRO A 200 17.91 2.02 4.78
N GLY A 201 17.26 2.15 3.62
CA GLY A 201 15.83 2.41 3.45
C GLY A 201 15.45 3.88 3.26
N ARG A 202 16.41 4.82 3.15
CA ARG A 202 16.16 6.26 2.97
C ARG A 202 16.88 6.79 1.73
N PHE A 203 17.94 7.57 1.87
CA PHE A 203 18.76 8.02 0.74
C PHE A 203 19.79 6.95 0.36
N ASP A 204 19.31 5.80 -0.11
CA ASP A 204 20.14 4.61 -0.33
C ASP A 204 21.04 4.71 -1.57
N ARG A 205 20.69 5.56 -2.54
CA ARG A 205 21.42 5.70 -3.81
C ARG A 205 22.28 6.94 -3.80
N HIS A 206 23.59 6.75 -3.60
CA HIS A 206 24.58 7.78 -3.85
C HIS A 206 24.89 7.85 -5.35
N VAL A 207 24.54 8.98 -5.99
CA VAL A 207 24.99 9.29 -7.36
C VAL A 207 26.18 10.21 -7.26
N PHE A 208 27.38 9.66 -7.46
CA PHE A 208 28.59 10.47 -7.57
C PHE A 208 28.60 11.19 -8.91
N VAL A 209 28.77 12.52 -8.90
CA VAL A 209 28.99 13.32 -10.10
C VAL A 209 30.45 13.73 -10.10
N GLY A 210 31.24 13.06 -10.92
CA GLY A 210 32.66 13.34 -11.08
C GLY A 210 32.95 14.59 -11.92
N LEU A 211 34.23 14.93 -12.00
CA LEU A 211 34.71 15.91 -12.97
C LEU A 211 34.47 15.41 -14.41
N PRO A 212 34.21 16.30 -15.36
CA PRO A 212 33.94 15.92 -16.74
C PRO A 212 35.21 15.45 -17.48
N ASP A 213 35.07 14.30 -18.15
CA ASP A 213 36.02 13.79 -19.16
C ASP A 213 36.11 14.76 -20.37
N ALA A 214 37.07 14.57 -21.27
CA ALA A 214 37.22 15.42 -22.45
C ALA A 214 35.93 15.57 -23.28
N ALA A 215 35.21 14.47 -23.54
CA ALA A 215 33.92 14.50 -24.23
C ALA A 215 32.83 15.23 -23.40
N GLY A 216 32.85 15.08 -22.08
CA GLY A 216 31.98 15.80 -21.16
C GLY A 216 32.24 17.30 -21.17
N ARG A 217 33.52 17.71 -21.19
CA ARG A 217 33.92 19.12 -21.30
C ARG A 217 33.45 19.74 -22.60
N GLU A 218 33.61 19.03 -23.72
CA GLU A 218 33.09 19.48 -25.02
C GLU A 218 31.57 19.68 -24.98
N ALA A 219 30.82 18.74 -24.38
CA ALA A 219 29.38 18.84 -24.25
C ALA A 219 28.96 20.06 -23.40
N ILE A 220 29.67 20.31 -22.30
CA ILE A 220 29.46 21.48 -21.43
C ILE A 220 29.75 22.77 -22.20
N LEU A 221 30.90 22.86 -22.87
CA LEU A 221 31.29 24.01 -23.70
C LEU A 221 30.25 24.27 -24.79
N ARG A 222 29.70 23.24 -25.42
CA ARG A 222 28.63 23.36 -26.43
C ARG A 222 27.34 23.96 -25.86
N VAL A 223 26.99 23.64 -24.62
CA VAL A 223 25.81 24.21 -23.96
C VAL A 223 26.04 25.70 -23.65
N HIS A 224 27.20 26.05 -23.10
CA HIS A 224 27.51 27.43 -22.71
C HIS A 224 27.77 28.34 -23.92
N THR A 225 28.29 27.82 -25.02
CA THR A 225 28.51 28.60 -26.25
C THR A 225 27.26 28.78 -27.10
N LYS A 226 26.15 28.07 -26.80
CA LYS A 226 24.89 28.15 -27.59
C LYS A 226 24.33 29.57 -27.72
N ARG A 227 24.59 30.46 -26.76
CA ARG A 227 24.13 31.85 -26.75
C ARG A 227 25.13 32.86 -27.33
N ILE A 228 26.34 32.41 -27.66
CA ILE A 228 27.44 33.27 -28.12
C ILE A 228 27.63 33.05 -29.61
N ARG A 229 27.91 34.13 -30.36
CA ARG A 229 28.30 34.03 -31.77
C ARG A 229 29.75 33.58 -31.84
N LEU A 230 29.97 32.37 -32.36
CA LEU A 230 31.30 31.79 -32.57
C LEU A 230 31.74 31.94 -34.03
N ASP A 231 33.04 32.12 -34.22
CA ASP A 231 33.68 32.15 -35.54
C ASP A 231 34.00 30.73 -36.00
N ALA A 232 34.15 30.53 -37.31
CA ALA A 232 34.49 29.21 -37.88
C ALA A 232 35.85 28.68 -37.39
N SER A 233 36.73 29.55 -36.88
CA SER A 233 38.00 29.17 -36.27
C SER A 233 37.87 28.42 -34.93
N VAL A 234 36.71 28.45 -34.27
CA VAL A 234 36.56 27.88 -32.92
C VAL A 234 36.25 26.38 -32.99
N SER A 235 37.16 25.57 -32.46
CA SER A 235 36.95 24.13 -32.29
C SER A 235 36.80 23.76 -30.81
N LEU A 236 35.57 23.40 -30.42
CA LEU A 236 35.26 23.03 -29.02
C LEU A 236 35.96 21.74 -28.59
N ALA A 237 36.14 20.79 -29.50
CA ALA A 237 36.88 19.56 -29.25
C ALA A 237 38.36 19.83 -28.92
N ALA A 238 39.01 20.75 -29.65
CA ALA A 238 40.39 21.12 -29.37
C ALA A 238 40.52 21.84 -28.02
N LEU A 239 39.56 22.72 -27.71
CA LEU A 239 39.52 23.40 -26.41
C LEU A 239 39.30 22.39 -25.28
N ALA A 240 38.39 21.44 -25.42
CA ALA A 240 38.13 20.40 -24.42
C ALA A 240 39.35 19.51 -24.15
N GLY A 241 40.20 19.28 -25.16
CA GLY A 241 41.46 18.55 -25.05
C GLY A 241 42.64 19.38 -24.50
N HIS A 242 42.43 20.66 -24.19
CA HIS A 242 43.51 21.54 -23.73
C HIS A 242 44.02 21.11 -22.35
N PRO A 243 45.35 21.00 -22.12
CA PRO A 243 45.92 20.48 -20.88
C PRO A 243 45.54 21.31 -19.64
N GLN A 244 45.39 22.63 -19.79
CA GLN A 244 45.00 23.53 -18.70
C GLN A 244 43.51 23.40 -18.29
N LEU A 245 42.69 22.70 -19.09
CA LEU A 245 41.28 22.43 -18.77
C LEU A 245 41.06 21.01 -18.25
N GLU A 246 42.11 20.22 -18.11
CA GLU A 246 42.04 18.91 -17.47
C GLU A 246 41.70 19.07 -15.99
N GLY A 247 40.69 18.33 -15.52
CA GLY A 247 40.17 18.47 -14.15
C GLY A 247 39.30 19.71 -13.91
N ALA A 248 38.98 20.51 -14.95
CA ALA A 248 38.09 21.65 -14.80
C ALA A 248 36.65 21.23 -14.48
N SER A 249 36.02 21.88 -13.50
CA SER A 249 34.60 21.68 -13.18
C SER A 249 33.69 22.32 -14.24
N GLY A 250 32.42 21.92 -14.29
CA GLY A 250 31.45 22.54 -15.20
C GLY A 250 31.31 24.06 -14.99
N ALA A 251 31.44 24.53 -13.74
CA ALA A 251 31.44 25.96 -13.42
C ALA A 251 32.68 26.69 -13.96
N ALA A 252 33.87 26.07 -13.88
CA ALA A 252 35.10 26.64 -14.43
C ALA A 252 35.02 26.78 -15.96
N LEU A 253 34.47 25.78 -16.66
CA LEU A 253 34.23 25.85 -18.10
C LEU A 253 33.22 26.93 -18.48
N ALA A 254 32.15 27.09 -17.70
CA ALA A 254 31.17 28.17 -17.90
C ALA A 254 31.83 29.56 -17.74
N CYS A 255 32.68 29.70 -16.72
CA CYS A 255 33.44 30.93 -16.48
C CYS A 255 34.39 31.24 -17.65
N LEU A 256 35.11 30.22 -18.14
CA LEU A 256 36.01 30.35 -19.30
C LEU A 256 35.28 30.90 -20.53
N VAL A 257 34.10 30.36 -20.85
CA VAL A 257 33.30 30.82 -21.99
C VAL A 257 32.87 32.28 -21.81
N ASN A 258 32.52 32.68 -20.59
CA ASN A 258 32.14 34.05 -20.28
C ASN A 258 33.33 35.01 -20.42
N GLU A 259 34.52 34.64 -19.92
CA GLU A 259 35.74 35.42 -20.08
C GLU A 259 36.13 35.56 -21.56
N ALA A 260 36.02 34.50 -22.36
CA ALA A 260 36.29 34.57 -23.80
C ALA A 260 35.34 35.55 -24.51
N ALA A 261 34.05 35.56 -24.13
CA ALA A 261 33.09 36.52 -24.67
C ALA A 261 33.43 37.97 -24.27
N LEU A 262 33.83 38.20 -23.01
CA LEU A 262 34.28 39.51 -22.54
C LEU A 262 35.56 39.97 -23.27
N MET A 263 36.49 39.06 -23.56
CA MET A 263 37.71 39.38 -24.33
C MET A 263 37.40 39.74 -25.79
N ALA A 264 36.40 39.10 -26.40
CA ALA A 264 35.93 39.48 -27.73
C ALA A 264 35.37 40.92 -27.74
N VAL A 265 34.52 41.24 -26.77
CA VAL A 265 33.98 42.60 -26.60
C VAL A 265 35.09 43.62 -26.35
N ARG A 266 36.06 43.31 -25.49
CA ARG A 266 37.21 44.20 -25.19
C ARG A 266 38.08 44.51 -26.40
N THR A 267 38.15 43.59 -27.36
CA THR A 267 38.93 43.75 -28.59
C THR A 267 38.08 44.27 -29.75
N ASN A 268 36.84 44.71 -29.49
CA ASN A 268 35.85 45.15 -30.48
C ASN A 268 35.56 44.10 -31.57
N ASP A 269 35.73 42.82 -31.27
CA ASP A 269 35.33 41.73 -32.16
C ASP A 269 33.82 41.44 -31.96
N THR A 270 33.07 41.29 -33.07
CA THR A 270 31.62 41.01 -33.05
C THR A 270 31.29 39.53 -32.83
N VAL A 271 32.30 38.67 -32.92
CA VAL A 271 32.22 37.21 -32.87
C VAL A 271 33.40 36.68 -32.07
N ALA A 272 33.18 35.68 -31.21
CA ALA A 272 34.25 35.04 -30.46
C ALA A 272 35.06 34.09 -31.34
N LYS A 273 36.33 34.43 -31.56
CA LYS A 273 37.38 33.66 -32.24
C LYS A 273 38.21 32.81 -31.25
N MET A 274 38.95 31.84 -31.78
CA MET A 274 39.80 30.93 -30.98
C MET A 274 40.81 31.68 -30.08
N LYS A 275 41.39 32.78 -30.58
CA LYS A 275 42.34 33.64 -29.84
C LYS A 275 41.79 34.13 -28.49
N HIS A 276 40.48 34.40 -28.37
CA HIS A 276 39.91 34.88 -27.10
C HIS A 276 39.76 33.76 -26.08
N PHE A 277 39.50 32.53 -26.55
CA PHE A 277 39.48 31.36 -25.68
C PHE A 277 40.87 31.07 -25.16
N GLU A 278 41.90 31.11 -26.00
CA GLU A 278 43.30 30.94 -25.57
C GLU A 278 43.71 31.98 -24.52
N LEU A 279 43.37 33.25 -24.73
CA LEU A 279 43.59 34.30 -23.74
C LEU A 279 42.82 34.06 -22.43
N ALA A 280 41.58 33.58 -22.51
CA ALA A 280 40.77 33.26 -21.34
C ALA A 280 41.36 32.08 -20.55
N VAL A 281 41.86 31.04 -21.22
CA VAL A 281 42.52 29.90 -20.56
C VAL A 281 43.83 30.37 -19.90
N ALA A 282 44.64 31.16 -20.60
CA ALA A 282 45.88 31.71 -20.05
C ALA A 282 45.63 32.58 -18.80
N ARG A 283 44.56 33.39 -18.82
CA ARG A 283 44.14 34.20 -17.67
C ARG A 283 43.63 33.34 -16.52
N ALA A 284 42.83 32.32 -16.79
CA ALA A 284 42.32 31.40 -15.77
C ALA A 284 43.46 30.63 -15.09
N ALA A 285 44.47 30.21 -15.86
CA ALA A 285 45.69 29.60 -15.32
C ALA A 285 46.44 30.56 -14.40
N ALA A 286 46.61 31.83 -14.80
CA ALA A 286 47.29 32.84 -13.99
C ALA A 286 46.55 33.14 -12.67
N SER A 287 45.21 33.17 -12.68
CA SER A 287 44.41 33.36 -11.48
C SER A 287 44.49 32.16 -10.52
N ALA A 288 44.55 30.93 -11.04
CA ALA A 288 44.72 29.75 -10.20
C ALA A 288 46.06 29.74 -9.45
N THR A 289 47.14 30.25 -10.07
CA THR A 289 48.46 30.32 -9.43
C THR A 289 48.51 31.39 -8.32
N SER A 290 47.80 32.50 -8.47
CA SER A 290 47.77 33.56 -7.46
C SER A 290 47.02 33.16 -6.19
N ASP A 291 45.99 32.31 -6.30
CA ASP A 291 45.21 31.84 -5.15
C ASP A 291 46.02 30.88 -4.26
N ILE A 292 46.97 30.13 -4.84
CA ILE A 292 47.88 29.23 -4.10
C ILE A 292 48.93 30.03 -3.30
N GLN A 293 49.28 31.24 -3.74
CA GLN A 293 50.26 32.09 -3.04
C GLN A 293 49.70 32.81 -1.81
N TYR A 294 48.38 32.76 -1.59
CA TYR A 294 47.69 33.42 -0.48
C TYR A 294 47.01 32.46 0.51
N GLN A 295 47.20 31.14 0.35
CA GLN A 295 46.84 30.12 1.34
C GLN A 295 48.07 29.68 2.14
#